data_AF-A0A5C6BCB8-F1
#
_entry.id   AF-A0A5C6BCB8-F1
#
_cell.length_a   1.000
_cell.length_b   1.000
_cell.length_c   1.000
_cell.angle_alpha   90.00
_cell.angle_beta   90.00
_cell.angle_gamma   90.00
#
_symmetry.space_group_name_H-M   'P 1'
#
loop_
_entity.id
_entity.type
_entity.pdbx_description
1 polymer ?
#
loop_
_entity_poly.entity_id
_entity_poly.type
_entity_poly.pdbx_seq_one_letter_code
_entity_poly.pdbx_strand_id
1 'polypeptide(L)'
;MTETTPKSRLPRTSIMLLFAVVLLIGGVVLTLRRPAYREQQALAEIDRLGGRSKSEIIRPRWIPESIGDENLAVYNRVILVNLSNTQVSDTGQEHVGGLKQLRTLRLNNTPVGNAGLEHLQGLTNLEDLDLNNTQVSDAGLESLRGLNHLSKLRLGGTQISGSGLVSLRGLTNLVYLDLDDTHVGDAGLEHLRGLSNLNSLNLNDTRVSDVGLEHLQKLPQLVQLSLDNTQISDAGLEHVHGFPKLDQLSLNNTQISDAGLEHLHGLTHFIQISLENTHVTQAGIDKLKQACPCYIR
;
A
#
# COMPACT_ATOMS: atom_id res chain seq x y z
N MET A 1 -78.89 28.46 1.78
CA MET A 1 -77.73 29.08 1.11
C MET A 1 -76.51 28.24 1.45
N THR A 2 -76.08 27.37 0.54
CA THR A 2 -74.87 26.55 0.71
C THR A 2 -73.89 26.95 -0.39
N GLU A 3 -72.87 27.73 -0.04
CA GLU A 3 -71.76 28.05 -0.93
C GLU A 3 -70.95 26.77 -1.21
N THR A 4 -70.95 26.33 -2.46
CA THR A 4 -70.03 25.30 -2.95
C THR A 4 -68.75 25.98 -3.44
N THR A 5 -67.67 25.86 -2.67
CA THR A 5 -66.33 26.28 -3.10
C THR A 5 -65.83 25.38 -4.24
N PRO A 6 -65.21 25.93 -5.31
CA PRO A 6 -64.76 25.12 -6.44
C PRO A 6 -63.46 24.38 -6.08
N LYS A 7 -63.46 23.05 -6.18
CA LYS A 7 -62.26 22.21 -6.06
C LYS A 7 -61.28 22.54 -7.18
N SER A 8 -60.18 23.21 -6.86
CA SER A 8 -59.07 23.43 -7.79
C SER A 8 -58.43 22.09 -8.17
N ARG A 9 -58.45 21.77 -9.48
CA ARG A 9 -57.74 20.61 -10.03
C ARG A 9 -56.38 21.08 -10.55
N LEU A 10 -55.31 20.55 -9.99
CA LEU A 10 -53.95 20.82 -10.45
C LEU A 10 -53.79 20.36 -11.92
N PRO A 11 -53.14 21.15 -12.80
CA PRO A 11 -52.96 20.78 -14.19
C PRO A 11 -52.08 19.52 -14.32
N ARG A 12 -52.40 18.65 -15.29
CA ARG A 12 -51.72 17.35 -15.50
C ARG A 12 -50.20 17.47 -15.66
N THR A 13 -49.73 18.58 -16.22
CA THR A 13 -48.30 18.91 -16.36
C THR A 13 -47.64 19.16 -15.01
N SER A 14 -48.32 19.83 -14.08
CA SER A 14 -47.84 20.05 -12.70
C SER A 14 -47.77 18.75 -11.90
N ILE A 15 -48.71 17.83 -12.12
CA ILE A 15 -48.69 16.49 -11.49
C ILE A 15 -47.52 15.66 -12.04
N MET A 16 -47.31 15.65 -13.36
CA MET A 16 -46.17 14.95 -13.97
C MET A 16 -44.82 15.51 -13.53
N LEU A 17 -44.68 16.84 -13.41
CA LEU A 17 -43.46 17.47 -12.90
C LEU A 17 -43.19 17.08 -11.43
N LEU A 18 -44.24 17.02 -10.60
CA LEU A 18 -44.14 16.60 -9.20
C LEU A 18 -43.68 15.14 -9.08
N PHE A 19 -44.23 14.24 -9.89
CA PHE A 19 -43.80 12.83 -9.93
C PHE A 19 -42.36 12.69 -10.42
N ALA A 20 -41.94 13.45 -11.44
CA ALA A 20 -40.56 13.45 -11.92
C ALA A 20 -39.58 13.93 -10.84
N VAL A 21 -39.93 14.99 -10.10
CA VAL A 21 -39.14 15.49 -8.96
C VAL A 21 -39.12 14.50 -7.80
N VAL A 22 -40.23 13.83 -7.48
CA VAL A 22 -40.28 12.79 -6.43
C VAL A 22 -39.50 11.54 -6.84
N LEU A 23 -39.47 11.16 -8.12
CA LEU A 23 -38.63 10.07 -8.62
C LEU A 23 -37.15 10.45 -8.69
N LEU A 24 -36.83 11.71 -9.01
CA LEU A 24 -35.47 12.24 -8.93
C LEU A 24 -34.98 12.29 -7.48
N ILE A 25 -35.77 12.85 -6.57
CA ILE A 25 -35.45 12.90 -5.13
C ILE A 25 -35.42 11.49 -4.55
N GLY A 26 -36.40 10.64 -4.88
CA GLY A 26 -36.45 9.25 -4.42
C GLY A 26 -35.30 8.40 -4.96
N GLY A 27 -34.93 8.61 -6.23
CA GLY A 27 -33.75 8.03 -6.85
C GLY A 27 -32.46 8.49 -6.18
N VAL A 28 -32.32 9.79 -5.91
CA VAL A 28 -31.19 10.39 -5.16
C VAL A 28 -31.15 9.88 -3.71
N VAL A 29 -32.29 9.73 -3.03
CA VAL A 29 -32.37 9.17 -1.68
C VAL A 29 -31.99 7.69 -1.69
N LEU A 30 -32.42 6.89 -2.67
CA LEU A 30 -32.04 5.48 -2.80
C LEU A 30 -30.56 5.31 -3.16
N THR A 31 -30.00 6.16 -4.03
CA THR A 31 -28.58 6.13 -4.40
C THR A 31 -27.68 6.63 -3.28
N LEU A 32 -28.15 7.51 -2.39
CA LEU A 32 -27.40 7.97 -1.21
C LEU A 32 -27.58 7.06 0.01
N ARG A 33 -28.76 6.46 0.21
CA ARG A 33 -29.06 5.63 1.41
C ARG A 33 -28.40 4.25 1.35
N ARG A 34 -28.25 3.66 0.16
CA ARG A 34 -27.56 2.36 0.00
C ARG A 34 -26.07 2.37 0.37
N PRO A 35 -25.24 3.32 -0.12
CA PRO A 35 -23.84 3.38 0.27
C PRO A 35 -23.68 3.74 1.76
N ALA A 36 -24.48 4.67 2.28
CA ALA A 36 -24.45 5.00 3.71
C ALA A 36 -24.80 3.80 4.61
N TYR A 37 -25.77 2.97 4.20
CA TYR A 37 -26.13 1.76 4.93
C TYR A 37 -25.01 0.70 4.89
N ARG A 38 -24.36 0.50 3.74
CA ARG A 38 -23.22 -0.41 3.62
C ARG A 38 -22.03 0.04 4.47
N GLU A 39 -21.75 1.34 4.49
CA GLU A 39 -20.71 1.90 5.36
C GLU A 39 -21.03 1.64 6.83
N GLN A 40 -22.29 1.81 7.26
CA GLN A 40 -22.68 1.49 8.64
C GLN A 40 -22.53 0.01 8.98
N GLN A 41 -22.87 -0.91 8.07
CA GLN A 41 -22.65 -2.34 8.27
C GLN A 41 -21.16 -2.67 8.37
N ALA A 42 -20.34 -2.09 7.50
CA ALA A 42 -18.89 -2.26 7.55
C ALA A 42 -18.31 -1.72 8.85
N LEU A 43 -18.76 -0.56 9.33
CA LEU A 43 -18.33 0.00 10.62
C LEU A 43 -18.73 -0.90 11.79
N ALA A 44 -19.97 -1.39 11.82
CA ALA A 44 -20.43 -2.30 12.86
C ALA A 44 -19.62 -3.61 12.88
N GLU A 45 -19.27 -4.13 11.70
CA GLU A 45 -18.41 -5.31 11.59
C GLU A 45 -16.97 -5.03 12.02
N ILE A 46 -16.40 -3.90 11.61
CA ILE A 46 -15.07 -3.45 12.04
C ILE A 46 -15.02 -3.36 13.57
N ASP A 47 -16.01 -2.72 14.19
CA ASP A 47 -16.09 -2.60 15.64
C ASP A 47 -16.28 -3.97 16.32
N ARG A 48 -17.10 -4.86 15.74
CA ARG A 48 -17.30 -6.24 16.22
C ARG A 48 -16.00 -7.04 16.23
N LEU A 49 -15.14 -6.83 15.22
CA LEU A 49 -13.84 -7.48 15.08
C LEU A 49 -12.75 -6.84 15.95
N GLY A 50 -13.07 -5.76 16.69
CA GLY A 50 -12.11 -5.00 17.50
C GLY A 50 -11.20 -4.08 16.66
N GLY A 51 -11.57 -3.83 15.42
CA GLY A 51 -10.88 -2.90 14.53
C GLY A 51 -11.13 -1.44 14.89
N ARG A 52 -10.47 -0.57 14.13
CA ARG A 52 -10.62 0.88 14.22
C ARG A 52 -10.82 1.44 12.83
N SER A 53 -11.61 2.50 12.73
CA SER A 53 -11.80 3.23 11.49
C SER A 53 -11.63 4.73 11.71
N LYS A 54 -11.25 5.43 10.64
CA LYS A 54 -11.29 6.89 10.58
C LYS A 54 -12.09 7.29 9.36
N SER A 55 -12.96 8.28 9.54
CA SER A 55 -13.74 8.88 8.47
C SER A 55 -13.38 10.35 8.30
N GLU A 56 -13.50 10.84 7.08
CA GLU A 56 -13.29 12.24 6.72
C GLU A 56 -14.43 12.72 5.81
N ILE A 57 -14.76 14.02 5.88
CA ILE A 57 -15.74 14.64 5.00
C ILE A 57 -15.11 14.85 3.64
N ILE A 58 -15.57 14.09 2.64
CA ILE A 58 -15.16 14.25 1.25
C ILE A 58 -16.08 15.26 0.58
N ARG A 59 -15.74 16.55 0.71
CA ARG A 59 -16.52 17.66 0.16
C ARG A 59 -16.62 17.57 -1.37
N PRO A 60 -17.83 17.44 -1.95
CA PRO A 60 -18.01 17.55 -3.38
C PRO A 60 -17.64 18.95 -3.89
N ARG A 61 -17.02 19.02 -5.07
CA ARG A 61 -16.53 20.28 -5.67
C ARG A 61 -17.62 21.36 -5.86
N TRP A 62 -18.89 20.96 -5.93
CA TRP A 62 -20.01 21.88 -6.12
C TRP A 62 -20.50 22.54 -4.82
N ILE A 63 -20.06 22.06 -3.65
CA ILE A 63 -20.43 22.65 -2.36
C ILE A 63 -19.45 23.79 -2.03
N PRO A 64 -19.92 25.04 -1.90
CA PRO A 64 -19.07 26.17 -1.55
C PRO A 64 -18.38 25.98 -0.19
N GLU A 65 -17.17 26.51 -0.02
CA GLU A 65 -16.43 26.48 1.25
C GLU A 65 -17.16 27.18 2.41
N SER A 66 -18.08 28.10 2.09
CA SER A 66 -18.92 28.79 3.07
C SER A 66 -19.89 27.87 3.83
N ILE A 67 -20.15 26.66 3.33
CA ILE A 67 -20.94 25.66 4.06
C ILE A 67 -20.00 24.95 5.05
N GLY A 68 -20.21 25.16 6.35
CA GLY A 68 -19.45 24.50 7.40
C GLY A 68 -19.62 22.97 7.40
N ASP A 69 -18.57 22.27 7.81
CA ASP A 69 -18.48 20.81 7.82
C ASP A 69 -19.54 20.14 8.70
N GLU A 70 -20.08 20.85 9.70
CA GLU A 70 -21.19 20.39 10.56
C GLU A 70 -22.45 20.03 9.76
N ASN A 71 -22.62 20.62 8.57
CA ASN A 71 -23.75 20.36 7.68
C ASN A 71 -23.42 19.30 6.60
N LEU A 72 -22.23 18.71 6.63
CA LEU A 72 -21.70 17.81 5.59
C LEU A 72 -21.49 16.37 6.07
N ALA A 73 -22.10 15.99 7.21
CA ALA A 73 -21.99 14.63 7.76
C ALA A 73 -22.38 13.52 6.76
N VAL A 74 -23.27 13.80 5.79
CA VAL A 74 -23.65 12.86 4.72
C VAL A 74 -22.50 12.54 3.75
N TYR A 75 -21.44 13.36 3.72
CA TYR A 75 -20.22 13.17 2.94
C TYR A 75 -19.07 12.60 3.76
N ASN A 76 -19.32 12.24 5.03
CA ASN A 76 -18.35 11.51 5.82
C ASN A 76 -18.13 10.13 5.21
N ARG A 77 -16.89 9.79 4.89
CA ARG A 77 -16.52 8.52 4.24
C ARG A 77 -15.38 7.89 5.01
N VAL A 78 -15.43 6.57 5.15
CA VAL A 78 -14.35 5.81 5.77
C VAL A 78 -13.14 5.84 4.85
N ILE A 79 -12.04 6.42 5.32
CA ILE A 79 -10.79 6.55 4.57
C ILE A 79 -9.68 5.63 5.12
N LEU A 80 -9.80 5.20 6.37
CA LEU A 80 -8.85 4.30 7.02
C LEU A 80 -9.60 3.22 7.78
N VAL A 81 -9.16 1.98 7.59
CA VAL A 81 -9.56 0.81 8.38
C VAL A 81 -8.31 0.12 8.88
N ASN A 82 -8.28 -0.15 10.19
CA ASN A 82 -7.23 -0.90 10.84
C ASN A 82 -7.87 -2.09 11.57
N LEU A 83 -7.59 -3.28 11.07
CA LEU A 83 -8.00 -4.57 11.63
C LEU A 83 -6.77 -5.40 12.03
N SER A 84 -5.61 -4.76 12.19
CA SER A 84 -4.37 -5.43 12.57
C SER A 84 -4.50 -6.16 13.90
N ASN A 85 -3.92 -7.36 14.00
CA ASN A 85 -3.96 -8.20 15.20
C ASN A 85 -5.39 -8.60 15.64
N THR A 86 -6.35 -8.60 14.72
CA THR A 86 -7.70 -9.11 14.95
C THR A 86 -7.83 -10.53 14.39
N GLN A 87 -9.00 -11.16 14.62
CA GLN A 87 -9.33 -12.47 14.07
C GLN A 87 -10.05 -12.38 12.71
N VAL A 88 -9.94 -11.24 12.01
CA VAL A 88 -10.57 -11.07 10.70
C VAL A 88 -10.00 -12.08 9.70
N SER A 89 -10.88 -12.82 9.03
CA SER A 89 -10.54 -13.73 7.93
C SER A 89 -11.18 -13.24 6.64
N ASP A 90 -11.04 -14.00 5.56
CA ASP A 90 -11.58 -13.67 4.23
C ASP A 90 -13.07 -13.28 4.26
N THR A 91 -13.88 -13.93 5.10
CA THR A 91 -15.31 -13.61 5.23
C THR A 91 -15.57 -12.22 5.79
N GLY A 92 -14.67 -11.69 6.63
CA GLY A 92 -14.79 -10.34 7.18
C GLY A 92 -14.51 -9.24 6.15
N GLN A 93 -13.86 -9.57 5.03
CA GLN A 93 -13.42 -8.60 4.02
C GLN A 93 -14.53 -8.19 3.03
N GLU A 94 -15.64 -8.94 2.97
CA GLU A 94 -16.78 -8.60 2.10
C GLU A 94 -17.30 -7.18 2.38
N HIS A 95 -17.39 -6.81 3.66
CA HIS A 95 -17.86 -5.50 4.07
C HIS A 95 -16.85 -4.37 3.75
N VAL A 96 -15.55 -4.67 3.84
CA VAL A 96 -14.48 -3.71 3.51
C VAL A 96 -14.48 -3.38 2.02
N GLY A 97 -14.76 -4.35 1.15
CA GLY A 97 -14.83 -4.15 -0.31
C GLY A 97 -15.86 -3.10 -0.76
N GLY A 98 -16.83 -2.75 0.10
CA GLY A 98 -17.82 -1.70 -0.13
C GLY A 98 -17.30 -0.27 0.10
N LEU A 99 -16.19 -0.09 0.80
CA LEU A 99 -15.65 1.21 1.23
C LEU A 99 -14.83 1.87 0.12
N LYS A 100 -15.49 2.32 -0.96
CA LYS A 100 -14.81 2.79 -2.19
C LYS A 100 -13.91 4.03 -2.03
N GLN A 101 -13.98 4.71 -0.90
CA GLN A 101 -13.15 5.87 -0.57
C GLN A 101 -11.99 5.52 0.37
N LEU A 102 -11.78 4.22 0.64
CA LEU A 102 -10.71 3.75 1.50
C LEU A 102 -9.35 4.06 0.88
N ARG A 103 -8.48 4.70 1.67
CA ARG A 103 -7.11 5.07 1.32
C ARG A 103 -6.08 4.27 2.09
N THR A 104 -6.41 3.84 3.31
CA THR A 104 -5.53 3.01 4.14
C THR A 104 -6.27 1.79 4.66
N LEU A 105 -5.69 0.60 4.45
CA LEU A 105 -6.18 -0.66 4.98
C LEU A 105 -5.04 -1.41 5.65
N ARG A 106 -5.19 -1.70 6.95
CA ARG A 106 -4.24 -2.54 7.69
C ARG A 106 -4.89 -3.84 8.15
N LEU A 107 -4.27 -4.95 7.76
CA LEU A 107 -4.71 -6.31 8.01
C LEU A 107 -3.56 -7.17 8.58
N ASN A 108 -2.45 -6.55 9.00
CA ASN A 108 -1.30 -7.31 9.44
C ASN A 108 -1.59 -8.16 10.68
N ASN A 109 -0.95 -9.33 10.77
CA ASN A 109 -1.16 -10.32 11.81
C ASN A 109 -2.63 -10.79 11.88
N THR A 110 -3.21 -11.16 10.73
CA THR A 110 -4.58 -11.69 10.64
C THR A 110 -4.62 -12.95 9.75
N PRO A 111 -5.60 -13.84 9.90
CA PRO A 111 -5.75 -15.03 9.06
C PRO A 111 -6.29 -14.75 7.64
N VAL A 112 -6.26 -13.51 7.16
CA VAL A 112 -6.66 -13.17 5.77
C VAL A 112 -5.75 -13.88 4.77
N GLY A 113 -6.35 -14.48 3.75
CA GLY A 113 -5.68 -15.13 2.64
C GLY A 113 -6.12 -14.56 1.29
N ASN A 114 -5.93 -15.35 0.24
CA ASN A 114 -6.15 -14.90 -1.14
C ASN A 114 -7.61 -14.50 -1.44
N ALA A 115 -8.59 -15.23 -0.89
CA ALA A 115 -9.99 -14.93 -1.14
C ALA A 115 -10.42 -13.59 -0.51
N GLY A 116 -9.82 -13.22 0.63
CA GLY A 116 -10.06 -11.93 1.26
C GLY A 116 -9.59 -10.75 0.40
N LEU A 117 -8.53 -10.95 -0.39
CA LEU A 117 -8.01 -9.94 -1.32
C LEU A 117 -8.91 -9.72 -2.54
N GLU A 118 -9.70 -10.71 -2.97
CA GLU A 118 -10.62 -10.54 -4.10
C GLU A 118 -11.61 -9.39 -3.87
N HIS A 119 -11.99 -9.15 -2.62
CA HIS A 119 -12.86 -8.04 -2.22
C HIS A 119 -12.18 -6.66 -2.34
N LEU A 120 -10.85 -6.60 -2.47
CA LEU A 120 -10.08 -5.35 -2.54
C LEU A 120 -9.94 -4.80 -3.95
N GLN A 121 -10.18 -5.60 -5.00
CA GLN A 121 -9.99 -5.21 -6.41
C GLN A 121 -10.66 -3.90 -6.80
N GLY A 122 -11.82 -3.61 -6.17
CA GLY A 122 -12.58 -2.39 -6.43
C GLY A 122 -12.23 -1.20 -5.55
N LEU A 123 -11.17 -1.25 -4.73
CA LEU A 123 -10.74 -0.17 -3.83
C LEU A 123 -9.67 0.69 -4.50
N THR A 124 -9.98 1.26 -5.65
CA THR A 124 -9.00 1.95 -6.53
C THR A 124 -8.41 3.24 -5.93
N ASN A 125 -8.89 3.70 -4.78
CA ASN A 125 -8.35 4.84 -4.03
C ASN A 125 -7.36 4.43 -2.94
N LEU A 126 -7.06 3.12 -2.81
CA LEU A 126 -6.15 2.63 -1.78
C LEU A 126 -4.72 3.11 -2.05
N GLU A 127 -4.12 3.73 -1.05
CA GLU A 127 -2.78 4.32 -1.07
C GLU A 127 -1.79 3.55 -0.18
N ASP A 128 -2.26 3.01 0.95
CA ASP A 128 -1.46 2.28 1.94
C ASP A 128 -2.16 0.96 2.30
N LEU A 129 -1.53 -0.16 1.96
CA LEU A 129 -2.02 -1.50 2.25
C LEU A 129 -0.97 -2.28 3.05
N ASP A 130 -1.37 -2.75 4.23
CA ASP A 130 -0.53 -3.54 5.12
C ASP A 130 -1.09 -4.95 5.30
N LEU A 131 -0.38 -5.94 4.76
CA LEU A 131 -0.71 -7.36 4.78
C LEU A 131 0.38 -8.19 5.48
N ASN A 132 1.25 -7.57 6.29
CA ASN A 132 2.33 -8.31 6.95
C ASN A 132 1.79 -9.46 7.79
N ASN A 133 2.44 -10.62 7.76
CA ASN A 133 2.05 -11.82 8.52
C ASN A 133 0.60 -12.25 8.27
N THR A 134 0.19 -12.28 7.00
CA THR A 134 -1.09 -12.83 6.53
C THR A 134 -0.86 -14.12 5.73
N GLN A 135 -1.93 -14.83 5.38
CA GLN A 135 -1.86 -16.09 4.62
C GLN A 135 -1.86 -15.86 3.09
N VAL A 136 -1.51 -14.66 2.66
CA VAL A 136 -1.51 -14.25 1.26
C VAL A 136 -0.34 -14.89 0.52
N SER A 137 -0.59 -15.36 -0.69
CA SER A 137 0.42 -15.89 -1.61
C SER A 137 0.35 -15.20 -2.97
N ASP A 138 1.16 -15.67 -3.92
CA ASP A 138 1.22 -15.14 -5.29
C ASP A 138 -0.15 -15.01 -5.96
N ALA A 139 -1.07 -15.93 -5.69
CA ALA A 139 -2.43 -15.89 -6.24
C ALA A 139 -3.24 -14.70 -5.70
N GLY A 140 -3.07 -14.34 -4.42
CA GLY A 140 -3.75 -13.19 -3.81
C GLY A 140 -3.27 -11.86 -4.39
N LEU A 141 -1.99 -11.75 -4.78
CA LEU A 141 -1.44 -10.55 -5.40
C LEU A 141 -2.09 -10.19 -6.73
N GLU A 142 -2.71 -11.13 -7.44
CA GLU A 142 -3.44 -10.83 -8.67
C GLU A 142 -4.59 -9.85 -8.43
N SER A 143 -5.21 -9.89 -7.24
CA SER A 143 -6.29 -8.99 -6.85
C SER A 143 -5.84 -7.56 -6.57
N LEU A 144 -4.53 -7.30 -6.49
CA LEU A 144 -3.97 -5.95 -6.37
C LEU A 144 -3.77 -5.29 -7.74
N ARG A 145 -3.93 -6.02 -8.84
CA ARG A 145 -3.80 -5.45 -10.20
C ARG A 145 -4.83 -4.34 -10.38
N GLY A 146 -4.35 -3.16 -10.80
CA GLY A 146 -5.19 -1.99 -11.06
C GLY A 146 -5.42 -1.08 -9.85
N LEU A 147 -4.89 -1.41 -8.66
CA LEU A 147 -4.86 -0.49 -7.52
C LEU A 147 -3.76 0.57 -7.70
N ASN A 148 -3.85 1.31 -8.80
CA ASN A 148 -2.78 2.17 -9.31
C ASN A 148 -2.46 3.37 -8.40
N HIS A 149 -3.25 3.64 -7.37
CA HIS A 149 -2.94 4.67 -6.36
C HIS A 149 -2.12 4.15 -5.19
N LEU A 150 -1.84 2.84 -5.12
CA LEU A 150 -0.99 2.27 -4.07
C LEU A 150 0.39 2.92 -4.09
N SER A 151 0.75 3.46 -2.94
CA SER A 151 2.04 4.10 -2.68
C SER A 151 2.85 3.33 -1.64
N LYS A 152 2.18 2.64 -0.71
CA LYS A 152 2.83 1.79 0.31
C LYS A 152 2.17 0.42 0.30
N LEU A 153 2.99 -0.61 0.15
CA LEU A 153 2.55 -2.00 0.18
C LEU A 153 3.47 -2.79 1.12
N ARG A 154 2.89 -3.40 2.15
CA ARG A 154 3.62 -4.28 3.07
C ARG A 154 3.14 -5.71 2.96
N LEU A 155 4.06 -6.62 2.73
CA LEU A 155 3.84 -8.03 2.46
C LEU A 155 4.81 -8.93 3.25
N GLY A 156 5.47 -8.39 4.28
CA GLY A 156 6.45 -9.12 5.06
C GLY A 156 5.84 -10.33 5.77
N GLY A 157 6.56 -11.45 5.87
CA GLY A 157 6.08 -12.68 6.51
C GLY A 157 4.90 -13.34 5.79
N THR A 158 4.76 -13.15 4.48
CA THR A 158 3.72 -13.79 3.64
C THR A 158 4.30 -14.90 2.76
N GLN A 159 3.42 -15.65 2.08
CA GLN A 159 3.82 -16.78 1.22
C GLN A 159 4.13 -16.34 -0.23
N ILE A 160 4.62 -15.12 -0.40
CA ILE A 160 4.89 -14.53 -1.71
C ILE A 160 6.26 -14.98 -2.20
N SER A 161 6.34 -15.33 -3.48
CA SER A 161 7.56 -15.68 -4.19
C SER A 161 7.86 -14.66 -5.29
N GLY A 162 9.00 -14.82 -5.95
CA GLY A 162 9.34 -14.02 -7.13
C GLY A 162 8.28 -14.06 -8.24
N SER A 163 7.52 -15.14 -8.36
CA SER A 163 6.47 -15.29 -9.37
C SER A 163 5.30 -14.31 -9.14
N GLY A 164 4.92 -14.07 -7.88
CA GLY A 164 3.84 -13.15 -7.52
C GLY A 164 4.13 -11.69 -7.85
N LEU A 165 5.41 -11.29 -7.89
CA LEU A 165 5.83 -9.92 -8.17
C LEU A 165 5.42 -9.45 -9.59
N VAL A 166 5.08 -10.37 -10.50
CA VAL A 166 4.52 -10.03 -11.82
C VAL A 166 3.27 -9.16 -11.71
N SER A 167 2.45 -9.37 -10.67
CA SER A 167 1.21 -8.65 -10.43
C SER A 167 1.44 -7.21 -9.95
N LEU A 168 2.64 -6.88 -9.48
CA LEU A 168 2.99 -5.53 -9.02
C LEU A 168 3.49 -4.61 -10.13
N ARG A 169 3.83 -5.14 -11.32
CA ARG A 169 4.43 -4.37 -12.44
C ARG A 169 3.71 -3.07 -12.81
N GLY A 170 2.39 -3.03 -12.64
CA GLY A 170 1.55 -1.87 -12.98
C GLY A 170 1.40 -0.83 -11.87
N LEU A 171 1.89 -1.12 -10.65
CA LEU A 171 1.74 -0.25 -9.49
C LEU A 171 2.83 0.83 -9.44
N THR A 172 2.93 1.61 -10.51
CA THR A 172 4.03 2.56 -10.73
C THR A 172 4.08 3.72 -9.72
N ASN A 173 3.05 3.90 -8.91
CA ASN A 173 3.00 4.88 -7.81
C ASN A 173 3.57 4.35 -6.49
N LEU A 174 4.01 3.08 -6.42
CA LEU A 174 4.66 2.54 -5.24
C LEU A 174 5.93 3.32 -4.92
N VAL A 175 6.02 3.76 -3.66
CA VAL A 175 7.15 4.45 -3.05
C VAL A 175 7.81 3.57 -2.00
N TYR A 176 7.02 2.74 -1.32
CA TYR A 176 7.48 1.80 -0.29
C TYR A 176 6.96 0.39 -0.58
N LEU A 177 7.85 -0.58 -0.62
CA LEU A 177 7.55 -2.00 -0.76
C LEU A 177 8.31 -2.80 0.28
N ASP A 178 7.58 -3.54 1.11
CA ASP A 178 8.13 -4.41 2.14
C ASP A 178 7.85 -5.89 1.80
N LEU A 179 8.94 -6.65 1.58
CA LEU A 179 8.97 -8.07 1.22
C LEU A 179 9.80 -8.89 2.22
N ASP A 180 10.00 -8.36 3.43
CA ASP A 180 10.67 -9.03 4.56
C ASP A 180 10.17 -10.47 4.78
N ASP A 181 11.05 -11.44 5.03
CA ASP A 181 10.65 -12.82 5.34
C ASP A 181 9.65 -13.41 4.31
N THR A 182 9.95 -13.21 3.02
CA THR A 182 9.20 -13.81 1.91
C THR A 182 10.06 -14.79 1.13
N HIS A 183 9.43 -15.52 0.20
CA HIS A 183 10.10 -16.50 -0.65
C HIS A 183 10.66 -15.87 -1.95
N VAL A 184 10.84 -14.54 -1.95
CA VAL A 184 11.41 -13.81 -3.08
C VAL A 184 12.89 -14.18 -3.25
N GLY A 185 13.30 -14.32 -4.51
CA GLY A 185 14.69 -14.49 -4.91
C GLY A 185 14.96 -13.73 -6.21
N ASP A 186 16.19 -13.83 -6.72
CA ASP A 186 16.73 -12.92 -7.73
C ASP A 186 15.83 -12.76 -8.96
N ALA A 187 15.38 -13.86 -9.56
CA ALA A 187 14.55 -13.82 -10.77
C ALA A 187 13.25 -13.00 -10.62
N GLY A 188 12.69 -12.95 -9.40
CA GLY A 188 11.48 -12.16 -9.13
C GLY A 188 11.73 -10.65 -9.21
N LEU A 189 12.94 -10.20 -8.89
CA LEU A 189 13.28 -8.77 -8.82
C LEU A 189 13.26 -8.10 -10.21
N GLU A 190 13.40 -8.87 -11.31
CA GLU A 190 13.21 -8.33 -12.66
C GLU A 190 11.83 -7.68 -12.83
N HIS A 191 10.82 -8.19 -12.12
CA HIS A 191 9.44 -7.70 -12.24
C HIS A 191 9.24 -6.35 -11.55
N LEU A 192 10.18 -5.89 -10.72
CA LEU A 192 10.10 -4.60 -10.04
C LEU A 192 10.61 -3.44 -10.91
N ARG A 193 11.28 -3.70 -12.05
CA ARG A 193 11.91 -2.66 -12.90
C ARG A 193 10.99 -1.52 -13.34
N GLY A 194 9.67 -1.74 -13.35
CA GLY A 194 8.67 -0.73 -13.73
C GLY A 194 8.25 0.21 -12.59
N LEU A 195 8.66 -0.07 -11.35
CA LEU A 195 8.31 0.72 -10.16
C LEU A 195 9.20 1.97 -10.07
N SER A 196 9.06 2.87 -11.04
CA SER A 196 9.94 4.02 -11.23
C SER A 196 9.94 5.03 -10.08
N ASN A 197 8.94 4.98 -9.18
CA ASN A 197 8.85 5.85 -8.00
C ASN A 197 9.29 5.15 -6.71
N LEU A 198 9.72 3.89 -6.78
CA LEU A 198 10.07 3.11 -5.59
C LEU A 198 11.31 3.71 -4.93
N ASN A 199 11.14 4.09 -3.67
CA ASN A 199 12.15 4.78 -2.89
C ASN A 199 12.74 3.90 -1.79
N SER A 200 11.91 3.05 -1.19
CA SER A 200 12.30 2.16 -0.11
C SER A 200 11.85 0.74 -0.41
N LEU A 201 12.80 -0.18 -0.38
CA LEU A 201 12.59 -1.60 -0.64
C LEU A 201 13.23 -2.41 0.49
N ASN A 202 12.39 -3.17 1.19
CA ASN A 202 12.85 -4.12 2.20
C ASN A 202 12.82 -5.54 1.63
N LEU A 203 13.99 -6.21 1.61
CA LEU A 203 14.20 -7.57 1.14
C LEU A 203 14.94 -8.41 2.21
N ASN A 204 14.88 -7.98 3.47
CA ASN A 204 15.42 -8.73 4.59
C ASN A 204 14.85 -10.15 4.64
N ASP A 205 15.66 -11.10 5.08
CA ASP A 205 15.24 -12.50 5.29
C ASP A 205 14.65 -13.16 4.03
N THR A 206 15.09 -12.72 2.84
CA THR A 206 14.73 -13.33 1.54
C THR A 206 15.87 -14.18 0.97
N ARG A 207 15.63 -14.81 -0.19
CA ARG A 207 16.62 -15.64 -0.90
C ARG A 207 17.40 -14.85 -1.95
N VAL A 208 17.47 -13.54 -1.80
CA VAL A 208 18.21 -12.66 -2.71
C VAL A 208 19.71 -12.86 -2.54
N SER A 209 20.42 -12.92 -3.67
CA SER A 209 21.87 -13.01 -3.78
C SER A 209 22.43 -11.84 -4.61
N ASP A 210 23.73 -11.86 -4.87
CA ASP A 210 24.42 -10.83 -5.67
C ASP A 210 23.75 -10.60 -7.04
N VAL A 211 23.21 -11.66 -7.65
CA VAL A 211 22.50 -11.60 -8.94
C VAL A 211 21.26 -10.71 -8.86
N GLY A 212 20.58 -10.67 -7.72
CA GLY A 212 19.39 -9.85 -7.53
C GLY A 212 19.68 -8.35 -7.63
N LEU A 213 20.86 -7.90 -7.20
CA LEU A 213 21.26 -6.49 -7.25
C LEU A 213 21.37 -5.96 -8.68
N GLU A 214 21.74 -6.82 -9.65
CA GLU A 214 21.79 -6.46 -11.08
C GLU A 214 20.41 -6.01 -11.61
N HIS A 215 19.32 -6.53 -11.04
CA HIS A 215 17.97 -6.13 -11.39
C HIS A 215 17.54 -4.84 -10.67
N LEU A 216 17.96 -4.65 -9.42
CA LEU A 216 17.53 -3.52 -8.60
C LEU A 216 18.16 -2.18 -9.00
N GLN A 217 19.36 -2.17 -9.59
CA GLN A 217 19.97 -0.93 -10.14
C GLN A 217 19.10 -0.27 -11.23
N LYS A 218 18.08 -0.98 -11.77
CA LYS A 218 17.09 -0.42 -12.71
C LYS A 218 16.02 0.42 -12.03
N LEU A 219 16.05 0.57 -10.71
CA LEU A 219 15.13 1.41 -9.92
C LEU A 219 15.75 2.80 -9.69
N PRO A 220 15.39 3.82 -10.49
CA PRO A 220 16.12 5.09 -10.53
C PRO A 220 15.89 5.99 -9.30
N GLN A 221 14.90 5.67 -8.47
CA GLN A 221 14.52 6.48 -7.30
C GLN A 221 14.79 5.78 -5.96
N LEU A 222 15.45 4.62 -5.97
CA LEU A 222 15.70 3.85 -4.77
C LEU A 222 16.72 4.58 -3.88
N VAL A 223 16.30 4.89 -2.67
CA VAL A 223 17.07 5.61 -1.63
C VAL A 223 17.40 4.70 -0.46
N GLN A 224 16.51 3.76 -0.14
CA GLN A 224 16.69 2.82 0.98
C GLN A 224 16.53 1.39 0.50
N LEU A 225 17.54 0.57 0.77
CA LEU A 225 17.56 -0.85 0.44
C LEU A 225 18.00 -1.65 1.67
N SER A 226 17.13 -2.55 2.13
CA SER A 226 17.44 -3.46 3.24
C SER A 226 17.60 -4.89 2.72
N LEU A 227 18.74 -5.51 3.03
CA LEU A 227 19.17 -6.83 2.58
C LEU A 227 19.75 -7.64 3.74
N ASP A 228 19.29 -7.39 4.96
CA ASP A 228 19.76 -8.14 6.13
C ASP A 228 19.36 -9.62 5.99
N ASN A 229 20.21 -10.53 6.51
CA ASN A 229 19.96 -11.98 6.47
C ASN A 229 19.76 -12.55 5.05
N THR A 230 20.41 -11.96 4.04
CA THR A 230 20.37 -12.44 2.64
C THR A 230 21.68 -13.13 2.24
N GLN A 231 21.75 -13.61 0.98
CA GLN A 231 22.93 -14.29 0.43
C GLN A 231 23.90 -13.32 -0.28
N ILE A 232 23.89 -12.05 0.11
CA ILE A 232 24.80 -11.05 -0.43
C ILE A 232 26.23 -11.31 0.05
N SER A 233 27.16 -11.26 -0.90
CA SER A 233 28.61 -11.40 -0.70
C SER A 233 29.35 -10.18 -1.24
N ASP A 234 30.68 -10.16 -1.12
CA ASP A 234 31.53 -9.09 -1.62
C ASP A 234 31.26 -8.75 -3.10
N ALA A 235 30.94 -9.76 -3.92
CA ALA A 235 30.64 -9.58 -5.34
C ALA A 235 29.37 -8.75 -5.58
N GLY A 236 28.40 -8.80 -4.67
CA GLY A 236 27.18 -8.00 -4.79
C GLY A 236 27.45 -6.50 -4.70
N LEU A 237 28.48 -6.09 -3.96
CA LEU A 237 28.81 -4.67 -3.81
C LEU A 237 29.35 -4.02 -5.09
N GLU A 238 29.76 -4.80 -6.09
CA GLU A 238 30.10 -4.29 -7.43
C GLU A 238 28.95 -3.50 -8.07
N HIS A 239 27.70 -3.83 -7.72
CA HIS A 239 26.51 -3.20 -8.27
C HIS A 239 26.11 -1.89 -7.57
N VAL A 240 26.73 -1.52 -6.45
CA VAL A 240 26.30 -0.36 -5.65
C VAL A 240 26.42 0.96 -6.42
N HIS A 241 27.40 1.09 -7.32
CA HIS A 241 27.52 2.25 -8.20
C HIS A 241 26.35 2.42 -9.18
N GLY A 242 25.55 1.37 -9.40
CA GLY A 242 24.35 1.39 -10.23
C GLY A 242 23.15 2.09 -9.58
N PHE A 243 23.22 2.44 -8.29
CA PHE A 243 22.13 3.10 -7.58
C PHE A 243 22.40 4.61 -7.40
N PRO A 244 21.84 5.47 -8.26
CA PRO A 244 22.22 6.88 -8.30
C PRO A 244 21.73 7.72 -7.10
N LYS A 245 20.81 7.18 -6.29
CA LYS A 245 20.18 7.88 -5.16
C LYS A 245 20.24 7.10 -3.84
N LEU A 246 20.99 6.00 -3.79
CA LEU A 246 21.01 5.15 -2.61
C LEU A 246 21.73 5.85 -1.46
N ASP A 247 20.99 6.17 -0.42
CA ASP A 247 21.48 6.84 0.78
C ASP A 247 21.51 5.90 1.99
N GLN A 248 20.75 4.79 1.97
CA GLN A 248 20.70 3.81 3.07
C GLN A 248 20.76 2.38 2.54
N LEU A 249 21.73 1.61 3.04
CA LEU A 249 21.97 0.22 2.68
C LEU A 249 22.16 -0.63 3.94
N SER A 250 21.28 -1.58 4.19
CA SER A 250 21.40 -2.52 5.31
C SER A 250 21.86 -3.89 4.80
N LEU A 251 22.95 -4.40 5.37
CA LEU A 251 23.61 -5.65 4.98
C LEU A 251 23.99 -6.48 6.21
N ASN A 252 23.23 -6.38 7.28
CA ASN A 252 23.51 -7.12 8.51
C ASN A 252 23.38 -8.63 8.27
N ASN A 253 24.21 -9.42 8.95
CA ASN A 253 24.20 -10.89 8.84
C ASN A 253 24.37 -11.40 7.39
N THR A 254 25.21 -10.73 6.60
CA THR A 254 25.58 -11.13 5.23
C THR A 254 27.04 -11.60 5.16
N GLN A 255 27.48 -12.03 3.99
CA GLN A 255 28.84 -12.56 3.77
C GLN A 255 29.85 -11.47 3.36
N ILE A 256 29.57 -10.19 3.66
CA ILE A 256 30.48 -9.08 3.37
C ILE A 256 31.73 -9.15 4.24
N SER A 257 32.89 -8.93 3.62
CA SER A 257 34.20 -8.81 4.23
C SER A 257 34.87 -7.48 3.90
N ASP A 258 36.08 -7.25 4.42
CA ASP A 258 36.88 -6.07 4.08
C ASP A 258 37.14 -5.92 2.57
N ALA A 259 37.14 -7.03 1.81
CA ALA A 259 37.32 -6.99 0.36
C ALA A 259 36.11 -6.36 -0.34
N GLY A 260 34.88 -6.66 0.11
CA GLY A 260 33.67 -6.08 -0.44
C GLY A 260 33.60 -4.57 -0.28
N LEU A 261 34.14 -4.04 0.84
CA LEU A 261 34.17 -2.59 1.09
C LEU A 261 35.00 -1.82 0.07
N GLU A 262 35.92 -2.47 -0.65
CA GLU A 262 36.69 -1.82 -1.72
C GLU A 262 35.80 -1.35 -2.88
N HIS A 263 34.65 -2.00 -3.10
CA HIS A 263 33.65 -1.58 -4.09
C HIS A 263 32.83 -0.35 -3.67
N LEU A 264 32.93 0.09 -2.43
CA LEU A 264 32.28 1.31 -1.95
C LEU A 264 33.18 2.55 -2.10
N HIS A 265 34.44 2.36 -2.48
CA HIS A 265 35.37 3.45 -2.73
C HIS A 265 34.90 4.31 -3.92
N GLY A 266 35.07 5.63 -3.80
CA GLY A 266 34.71 6.55 -4.89
C GLY A 266 33.21 6.84 -5.03
N LEU A 267 32.36 6.32 -4.13
CA LEU A 267 31.00 6.83 -3.99
C LEU A 267 31.04 8.32 -3.63
N THR A 268 30.43 9.15 -4.48
CA THR A 268 30.44 10.62 -4.32
C THR A 268 29.29 11.15 -3.47
N HIS A 269 28.35 10.28 -3.10
CA HIS A 269 27.17 10.63 -2.33
C HIS A 269 27.22 9.95 -0.96
N PHE A 270 26.58 10.56 0.02
CA PHE A 270 26.56 10.04 1.38
C PHE A 270 25.72 8.77 1.46
N ILE A 271 26.28 7.70 2.02
CA ILE A 271 25.57 6.44 2.25
C ILE A 271 25.69 6.03 3.71
N GLN A 272 24.54 5.79 4.34
CA GLN A 272 24.45 5.11 5.62
C GLN A 272 24.46 3.61 5.36
N ILE A 273 25.42 2.90 5.94
CA ILE A 273 25.57 1.46 5.77
C ILE A 273 25.54 0.73 7.12
N SER A 274 24.80 -0.37 7.19
CA SER A 274 24.74 -1.25 8.37
C SER A 274 25.43 -2.57 8.03
N LEU A 275 26.41 -2.97 8.84
CA LEU A 275 27.28 -4.14 8.60
C LEU A 275 27.40 -5.04 9.83
N GLU A 276 26.38 -5.03 10.70
CA GLU A 276 26.37 -5.84 11.93
C GLU A 276 26.45 -7.33 11.58
N ASN A 277 27.23 -8.10 12.34
CA ASN A 277 27.42 -9.54 12.16
C ASN A 277 27.89 -9.95 10.74
N THR A 278 28.77 -9.16 10.13
CA THR A 278 29.47 -9.50 8.89
C THR A 278 30.91 -9.98 9.17
N HIS A 279 31.68 -10.25 8.11
CA HIS A 279 33.12 -10.54 8.19
C HIS A 279 34.00 -9.29 8.08
N VAL A 280 33.40 -8.10 8.14
CA VAL A 280 34.12 -6.82 8.14
C VAL A 280 34.86 -6.63 9.45
N THR A 281 36.14 -6.27 9.37
CA THR A 281 36.97 -5.96 10.52
C THR A 281 36.95 -4.47 10.84
N GLN A 282 37.38 -4.11 12.05
CA GLN A 282 37.57 -2.70 12.42
C GLN A 282 38.55 -1.99 11.47
N ALA A 283 39.58 -2.69 10.97
CA ALA A 283 40.53 -2.12 10.03
C ALA A 283 39.88 -1.81 8.67
N GLY A 284 38.96 -2.65 8.20
CA GLY A 284 38.15 -2.39 7.00
C GLY A 284 37.25 -1.16 7.17
N ILE A 285 36.56 -1.06 8.32
CA ILE A 285 35.74 0.11 8.68
C ILE A 285 36.57 1.40 8.67
N ASP A 286 37.76 1.38 9.29
CA ASP A 286 38.62 2.54 9.39
C ASP A 286 39.18 2.96 8.02
N LYS A 287 39.47 2.00 7.14
CA LYS A 287 39.87 2.24 5.74
C LYS A 287 38.72 2.86 4.95
N LEU A 288 37.50 2.33 5.08
CA LEU A 288 36.33 2.82 4.36
C LEU A 288 35.96 4.25 4.76
N LYS A 289 36.01 4.60 6.05
CA LYS A 289 35.76 5.97 6.56
C LYS A 289 36.72 7.01 5.98
N GLN A 290 37.91 6.61 5.53
CA GLN A 290 38.88 7.52 4.88
C GLN A 290 38.60 7.69 3.38
N ALA A 291 37.86 6.77 2.77
CA ALA A 291 37.71 6.65 1.33
C ALA A 291 36.30 7.00 0.79
N CYS A 292 35.30 7.12 1.67
CA CYS A 292 33.91 7.38 1.30
C CYS A 292 33.25 8.32 2.33
N PRO A 293 32.35 9.24 1.91
CA PRO A 293 31.49 9.98 2.83
C PRO A 293 30.37 9.08 3.39
N CYS A 294 30.73 7.94 3.99
CA CYS A 294 29.78 6.98 4.55
C CYS A 294 29.62 7.11 6.06
N TYR A 295 28.42 6.82 6.56
CA TYR A 295 28.17 6.61 7.99
C TYR A 295 27.88 5.13 8.23
N ILE A 296 28.78 4.47 8.96
CA ILE A 296 28.65 3.06 9.32
C ILE A 296 27.97 2.99 10.68
N ARG A 297 26.81 2.33 10.73
CA ARG A 297 26.09 2.00 11.97
C ARG A 297 26.55 0.63 12.46
#